data_AF-A0A848LI69-F1
#
_entry.id   AF-A0A848LI69-F1
#
_cell.length_a   1.000
_cell.length_b   1.000
_cell.length_c   1.000
_cell.angle_alpha   90.00
_cell.angle_beta   90.00
_cell.angle_gamma   90.00
#
_symmetry.space_group_name_H-M   'P 1'
#
loop_
_entity.id
_entity.type
_entity.pdbx_description
1 polymer ?
#
loop_
_entity_poly.entity_id
_entity_poly.type
_entity_poly.pdbx_seq_one_letter_code
_entity_poly.pdbx_strand_id
1 'polypeptide(L)'
;MNRLMTTCLLGLAALTLASCSDDDKDIGCAQVVVYARPASGGECTAFPTPCDVPGGYVECCGGFLGGGCVGTGADARCVDDPTDSCDPASGGADCPGICQ
;
A
#
# COMPACT_ATOMS: atom_id res chain seq x y z
N MET A 1 37.33 19.71 33.92
CA MET A 1 35.91 19.60 34.35
C MET A 1 35.12 19.20 33.12
N ASN A 2 35.22 17.94 32.68
CA ASN A 2 34.27 16.83 32.91
C ASN A 2 32.85 17.24 32.48
N ARG A 3 32.23 16.60 31.48
CA ARG A 3 31.87 15.18 31.48
C ARG A 3 31.59 14.61 30.07
N LEU A 4 32.19 13.43 29.85
CA LEU A 4 31.70 12.26 29.10
C LEU A 4 31.33 12.43 27.62
N MET A 5 32.39 12.42 26.80
CA MET A 5 32.38 11.80 25.48
C MET A 5 32.21 10.29 25.70
N THR A 6 31.00 9.75 25.47
CA THR A 6 30.75 8.31 25.56
C THR A 6 31.30 7.64 24.31
N THR A 7 32.45 7.00 24.51
CA THR A 7 33.19 6.13 23.61
C THR A 7 32.32 5.01 23.03
N CYS A 8 32.02 5.08 21.74
CA CYS A 8 31.56 3.95 20.96
C CYS A 8 32.78 3.24 20.36
N LEU A 9 33.48 2.45 21.17
CA LEU A 9 34.56 1.58 20.69
C LEU A 9 34.74 0.39 21.63
N LEU A 10 34.72 -0.79 20.99
CA LEU A 10 35.11 -2.12 21.44
C LEU A 10 33.99 -3.02 22.00
N GLY A 11 33.69 -4.08 21.22
CA GLY A 11 33.40 -5.39 21.81
C GLY A 11 32.40 -6.25 21.06
N LEU A 12 32.94 -7.16 20.23
CA LEU A 12 32.40 -8.49 19.91
C LEU A 12 31.00 -8.60 19.26
N ALA A 13 31.02 -8.98 17.98
CA ALA A 13 30.19 -10.02 17.38
C ALA A 13 28.96 -10.50 18.19
N ALA A 14 27.81 -9.88 17.96
CA ALA A 14 26.52 -10.54 18.02
C ALA A 14 25.46 -9.63 17.40
N LEU A 15 24.90 -10.08 16.27
CA LEU A 15 23.50 -9.88 15.93
C LEU A 15 22.99 -8.42 16.03
N THR A 16 23.56 -7.50 15.26
CA THR A 16 22.93 -6.21 15.03
C THR A 16 21.75 -6.41 14.07
N LEU A 17 20.58 -6.74 14.61
CA LEU A 17 19.32 -6.33 13.99
C LEU A 17 19.39 -4.80 13.95
N ALA A 18 19.78 -4.27 12.79
CA ALA A 18 19.59 -2.86 12.48
C ALA A 18 18.07 -2.61 12.47
N SER A 19 17.55 -2.24 13.64
CA SER A 19 16.24 -1.64 13.79
C SER A 19 16.37 -0.21 13.28
N CYS A 20 15.97 0.00 12.02
CA CYS A 20 15.60 1.31 11.55
C CYS A 20 14.11 1.49 11.83
N SER A 21 13.79 2.33 12.81
CA SER A 21 12.45 2.89 13.00
C SER A 21 12.16 3.89 11.89
N ASP A 22 11.03 3.72 11.21
CA ASP A 22 10.30 4.79 10.54
C ASP A 22 8.86 4.71 11.10
N ASP A 23 8.50 5.62 11.99
CA ASP A 23 7.14 5.74 12.52
C ASP A 23 6.46 6.90 11.75
N ASP A 24 5.61 6.58 10.76
CA ASP A 24 4.21 7.02 10.75
C ASP A 24 3.42 6.29 9.63
N LYS A 25 2.58 5.32 10.05
CA LYS A 25 1.59 4.56 9.25
C LYS A 25 2.20 3.60 8.22
N ASP A 26 2.92 2.59 8.70
CA ASP A 26 3.28 1.40 7.93
C ASP A 26 2.02 0.66 7.43
N ILE A 27 1.51 1.05 6.26
CA ILE A 27 1.28 0.03 5.23
C ILE A 27 2.69 -0.36 4.80
N GLY A 28 3.38 -1.13 5.67
CA GLY A 28 4.69 -1.66 5.33
C GLY A 28 4.55 -2.35 3.99
N CYS A 29 5.55 -2.23 3.10
CA CYS A 29 5.50 -2.74 1.72
C CYS A 29 5.15 -4.23 1.71
N ALA A 30 3.85 -4.52 1.79
CA ALA A 30 3.35 -5.86 1.93
C ALA A 30 3.72 -6.56 0.63
N GLN A 31 4.25 -7.78 0.77
CA GLN A 31 4.63 -8.60 -0.38
C GLN A 31 3.35 -9.19 -0.99
N VAL A 32 2.51 -8.30 -1.53
CA VAL A 32 1.21 -8.58 -2.12
C VAL A 32 1.07 -7.71 -3.36
N VAL A 33 0.66 -8.35 -4.46
CA VAL A 33 0.36 -7.64 -5.69
C VAL A 33 -0.85 -6.75 -5.44
N VAL A 34 -0.72 -5.47 -5.76
CA VAL A 34 -1.83 -4.52 -5.76
C VAL A 34 -2.13 -4.10 -7.18
N TYR A 35 -3.41 -3.91 -7.47
CA TYR A 35 -3.84 -3.35 -8.74
C TYR A 35 -4.13 -1.87 -8.52
N ALA A 36 -3.60 -0.99 -9.36
CA ALA A 36 -3.86 0.43 -9.24
C ALA A 36 -3.91 1.10 -10.62
N ARG A 37 -4.51 2.28 -10.66
CA ARG A 37 -4.57 3.11 -11.87
C ARG A 37 -4.47 4.60 -11.53
N PRO A 38 -4.24 5.50 -12.51
CA PRO A 38 -4.30 6.94 -12.26
C PRO A 38 -5.66 7.37 -11.71
N ALA A 39 -5.66 8.29 -10.76
CA ALA A 39 -6.90 8.87 -10.19
C ALA A 39 -7.79 9.56 -11.25
N SER A 40 -7.20 9.94 -12.39
CA SER A 40 -7.93 10.49 -13.54
C SER A 40 -8.75 9.46 -14.33
N GLY A 41 -8.67 8.18 -13.99
CA GLY A 41 -9.25 7.08 -14.75
C GLY A 41 -8.23 6.33 -15.59
N GLY A 42 -8.64 5.17 -16.13
CA GLY A 42 -7.79 4.26 -16.91
C GLY A 42 -7.98 2.80 -16.49
N GLU A 43 -7.14 1.92 -17.03
CA GLU A 43 -7.17 0.50 -16.67
C GLU A 43 -6.32 0.21 -15.43
N CYS A 44 -6.75 -0.75 -14.61
CA CYS A 44 -6.01 -1.21 -13.44
C CYS A 44 -4.83 -2.08 -13.87
N THR A 45 -3.63 -1.70 -13.45
CA THR A 45 -2.40 -2.46 -13.71
C THR A 45 -1.83 -3.04 -12.43
N ALA A 46 -1.21 -4.21 -12.53
CA ALA A 46 -0.58 -4.87 -11.39
C ALA A 46 0.75 -4.21 -11.01
N PHE A 47 0.95 -4.00 -9.72
CA PHE A 47 2.20 -3.56 -9.11
C PHE A 47 2.66 -4.63 -8.11
N PRO A 48 3.96 -4.98 -8.07
CA PRO A 48 4.46 -6.06 -7.21
C PRO A 48 4.20 -5.83 -5.72
N THR A 49 4.25 -4.58 -5.27
CA THR A 49 3.96 -4.17 -3.89
C THR A 49 3.23 -2.81 -3.87
N PRO A 50 2.57 -2.46 -2.75
CA PRO A 50 2.00 -1.12 -2.55
C PRO A 50 2.99 0.03 -2.74
N CYS A 51 4.28 -0.24 -2.52
CA CYS A 51 5.34 0.77 -2.63
C CYS A 51 5.79 1.04 -4.06
N ASP A 52 5.42 0.16 -5.01
CA ASP A 52 5.68 0.37 -6.43
C ASP A 52 4.59 1.21 -7.12
N VAL A 53 3.50 1.53 -6.41
CA VAL A 53 2.40 2.33 -6.92
C VAL A 53 2.82 3.81 -6.98
N PRO A 54 2.79 4.46 -8.15
CA PRO A 54 3.16 5.87 -8.26
C PRO A 54 2.20 6.79 -7.51
N GLY A 55 2.70 7.94 -7.05
CA GLY A 55 1.85 8.98 -6.48
C GLY A 55 0.77 9.45 -7.48
N GLY A 56 -0.45 9.66 -6.99
CA GLY A 56 -1.61 10.05 -7.81
C GLY A 56 -2.38 8.86 -8.41
N TYR A 57 -2.05 7.64 -8.01
CA TYR A 57 -2.82 6.44 -8.34
C TYR A 57 -3.79 6.09 -7.21
N VAL A 58 -4.84 5.37 -7.57
CA VAL A 58 -5.81 4.78 -6.65
C VAL A 58 -5.76 3.26 -6.80
N GLU A 59 -5.80 2.54 -5.67
CA GLU A 59 -5.86 1.09 -5.65
C GLU A 59 -7.23 0.63 -6.15
N CYS A 60 -7.22 -0.32 -7.06
CA CYS A 60 -8.41 -0.98 -7.58
C CYS A 60 -8.78 -2.17 -6.70
N CYS A 61 -10.07 -2.43 -6.58
CA CYS A 61 -10.62 -3.53 -5.80
C CYS A 61 -11.84 -4.11 -6.48
N GLY A 62 -12.31 -5.27 -6.01
CA GLY A 62 -13.48 -5.93 -6.60
C GLY A 62 -13.28 -6.31 -8.07
N GLY A 63 -14.37 -6.33 -8.83
CA GLY A 63 -14.35 -6.72 -10.23
C GLY A 63 -14.02 -8.21 -10.46
N PHE A 64 -13.81 -8.57 -11.73
CA PHE A 64 -13.42 -9.92 -12.12
C PHE A 64 -12.10 -10.40 -11.50
N LEU A 65 -11.17 -9.47 -11.23
CA LEU A 65 -9.90 -9.79 -10.60
C LEU A 65 -10.08 -10.17 -9.12
N GLY A 66 -11.16 -9.70 -8.50
CA GLY A 66 -11.34 -9.75 -7.05
C GLY A 66 -10.23 -8.99 -6.33
N GLY A 67 -10.43 -8.74 -5.04
CA GLY A 67 -9.41 -8.08 -4.23
C GLY A 67 -9.98 -7.14 -3.19
N GLY A 68 -9.20 -6.91 -2.15
CA GLY A 68 -9.48 -5.95 -1.09
C GLY A 68 -8.42 -4.85 -1.06
N CYS A 69 -8.66 -3.85 -0.23
CA CYS A 69 -7.83 -2.65 -0.11
C CYS A 69 -6.66 -2.91 0.85
N VAL A 70 -5.58 -3.48 0.33
CA VAL A 70 -4.40 -3.84 1.11
C VAL A 70 -3.32 -2.75 1.06
N GLY A 71 -3.28 -1.96 -0.01
CA GLY A 71 -2.30 -0.89 -0.21
C GLY A 71 -2.73 0.49 0.30
N THR A 72 -4.03 0.72 0.48
CA THR A 72 -4.60 2.03 0.87
C THR A 72 -4.82 2.17 2.39
N GLY A 73 -4.99 1.04 3.10
CA GLY A 73 -5.06 0.99 4.56
C GLY A 73 -6.07 -0.02 5.06
N ALA A 74 -5.92 -0.46 6.32
CA ALA A 74 -6.78 -1.51 6.90
C ALA A 74 -8.27 -1.11 7.00
N ASP A 75 -8.57 0.19 7.01
CA ASP A 75 -9.93 0.72 7.09
C ASP A 75 -10.53 1.06 5.72
N ALA A 76 -9.74 0.94 4.64
CA ALA A 76 -10.18 1.29 3.30
C ALA A 76 -11.28 0.34 2.82
N ARG A 77 -12.30 0.91 2.20
CA ARG A 77 -13.44 0.18 1.64
C ARG A 77 -13.38 0.21 0.12
N CYS A 78 -13.80 -0.91 -0.46
CA CYS A 78 -14.01 -0.97 -1.89
C CYS A 78 -15.31 -0.22 -2.23
N VAL A 79 -15.18 0.88 -2.95
CA VAL A 79 -16.30 1.68 -3.45
C VAL A 79 -16.34 1.60 -4.97
N ASP A 80 -17.53 1.77 -5.53
CA ASP A 80 -17.75 1.77 -6.98
C ASP A 80 -16.88 2.83 -7.67
N ASP A 81 -16.34 2.46 -8.83
CA ASP A 81 -15.45 3.34 -9.58
C ASP A 81 -16.24 4.40 -10.36
N PRO A 82 -16.17 5.69 -10.00
CA PRO A 82 -16.92 6.74 -10.69
C PRO A 82 -16.44 7.02 -12.12
N THR A 83 -15.30 6.44 -12.53
CA THR A 83 -14.71 6.62 -13.85
C THR A 83 -15.05 5.50 -14.81
N ASP A 84 -15.69 4.43 -14.33
CA ASP A 84 -16.14 3.33 -15.17
C ASP A 84 -17.61 3.51 -15.60
N SER A 85 -18.10 2.58 -16.41
CA SER A 85 -19.50 2.55 -16.84
C SER A 85 -20.25 1.33 -16.29
N CYS A 86 -19.67 0.64 -15.31
CA CYS A 86 -20.27 -0.56 -14.73
C CYS A 86 -21.21 -0.14 -13.61
N ASP A 87 -22.51 -0.30 -13.81
CA ASP A 87 -23.47 -0.02 -12.75
C ASP A 87 -23.51 -1.21 -11.77
N PRO A 88 -23.11 -1.04 -10.49
CA PRO A 88 -23.11 -2.13 -9.51
C PRO A 88 -24.52 -2.64 -9.19
N ALA A 89 -25.60 -1.87 -9.46
CA ALA A 89 -26.97 -2.36 -9.33
C ALA A 89 -27.32 -3.40 -10.41
N SER A 90 -26.61 -3.39 -11.54
CA SER A 90 -26.80 -4.27 -12.69
C SER A 90 -25.69 -5.34 -12.82
N GLY A 91 -24.44 -5.01 -12.45
CA GLY A 91 -23.25 -5.85 -12.56
C GLY A 91 -22.77 -6.47 -11.24
N GLY A 92 -23.32 -6.05 -10.10
CA GLY A 92 -23.02 -6.65 -8.79
C GLY A 92 -21.55 -6.54 -8.37
N ALA A 93 -21.03 -7.60 -7.74
CA ALA A 93 -19.64 -7.65 -7.23
C ALA A 93 -18.57 -7.73 -8.34
N ASP A 94 -18.98 -7.94 -9.59
CA ASP A 94 -18.10 -8.05 -10.75
C ASP A 94 -17.76 -6.67 -11.36
N CYS A 95 -18.34 -5.57 -10.87
CA CYS A 95 -17.93 -4.22 -11.23
C CYS A 95 -16.60 -3.85 -10.53
N PRO A 96 -15.62 -3.28 -11.26
CA PRO A 96 -14.40 -2.81 -10.66
C PRO A 96 -14.66 -1.59 -9.76
N GLY A 97 -13.96 -1.55 -8.64
CA GLY A 97 -14.04 -0.45 -7.69
C GLY A 97 -12.67 0.14 -7.40
N ILE A 98 -12.66 1.16 -6.54
CA ILE A 98 -11.46 1.78 -5.99
C ILE A 98 -11.49 1.77 -4.45
N CYS A 99 -10.32 1.79 -3.85
CA CYS A 99 -10.16 1.84 -2.40
C CYS A 99 -10.19 3.28 -1.87
N GLN A 100 -11.05 3.52 -0.86
CA GLN A 100 -11.16 4.79 -0.13
C GLN A 100 -11.28 4.58 1.37
#